data_AF-A0A176U4D9-F1
#
_entry.id   AF-A0A176U4D9-F1
#
_cell.length_a   1.000
_cell.length_b   1.000
_cell.length_c   1.000
_cell.angle_alpha   90.00
_cell.angle_beta   90.00
_cell.angle_gamma   90.00
#
_symmetry.space_group_name_H-M   'P 1'
#
loop_
_entity.id
_entity.type
_entity.pdbx_description
1 polymer ?
#
loop_
_entity_poly.entity_id
_entity_poly.type
_entity_poly.pdbx_seq_one_letter_code
_entity_poly.pdbx_strand_id
1 'polypeptide(L)'
;PGKTYVMKGVLMTSAGNAMMVNGKTITASTEFVSTTPDGTVDVAFNFDASEIGGRKLVVYEYLELDGNTVASHTDISDTDQTVYVPKLRTTIFDSENGSHNSAADEDITLIDTVRYNGVEIGRRYTVVGTLVDNETGNALLDDA
;
A
#
# COMPACT_ATOMS: atom_id res chain seq x y z
N PRO A 1 4.86 10.49 -40.51
CA PRO A 1 4.25 9.35 -39.79
C PRO A 1 4.39 9.57 -38.28
N GLY A 2 3.32 9.36 -37.51
CA GLY A 2 3.34 9.54 -36.05
C GLY A 2 4.38 8.63 -35.42
N LYS A 3 5.29 9.19 -34.62
CA LYS A 3 6.29 8.40 -33.91
C LYS A 3 5.62 7.69 -32.72
N THR A 4 6.06 6.46 -32.45
CA THR A 4 5.65 5.73 -31.24
C THR A 4 6.52 6.19 -30.08
N TYR A 5 5.86 6.51 -28.98
CA TYR A 5 6.47 6.77 -27.69
C TYR A 5 6.23 5.58 -26.76
N VAL A 6 7.14 5.37 -25.81
CA VAL A 6 6.95 4.43 -24.70
C VAL A 6 6.92 5.26 -23.42
N MET A 7 5.81 5.22 -22.68
CA MET A 7 5.80 5.71 -21.30
C MET A 7 6.15 4.55 -20.38
N LYS A 8 7.20 4.71 -19.59
CA LYS A 8 7.69 3.69 -18.65
C LYS A 8 7.66 4.22 -17.23
N GLY A 9 7.09 3.43 -16.33
CA GLY A 9 7.08 3.68 -14.91
C GLY A 9 7.96 2.68 -14.15
N VAL A 10 8.64 3.16 -13.11
CA VAL A 10 9.40 2.36 -12.15
C VAL A 10 8.93 2.71 -10.74
N LEU A 11 8.55 1.69 -9.97
CA LEU A 11 8.17 1.89 -8.58
C LEU A 11 9.43 1.99 -7.71
N MET A 12 9.49 3.00 -6.87
CA MET A 12 10.63 3.34 -6.02
C MET A 12 10.27 3.24 -4.54
N THR A 13 11.25 2.86 -3.73
CA THR A 13 11.21 3.03 -2.27
C THR A 13 11.43 4.50 -1.91
N SER A 14 10.97 4.94 -0.74
CA SER A 14 11.23 6.29 -0.22
C SER A 14 12.72 6.64 -0.04
N ALA A 15 13.62 5.64 -0.09
CA ALA A 15 15.06 5.82 -0.08
C ALA A 15 15.67 6.08 -1.47
N GLY A 16 14.86 6.12 -2.53
CA GLY A 16 15.31 6.32 -3.91
C GLY A 16 15.82 5.07 -4.63
N ASN A 17 15.70 3.89 -4.00
CA ASN A 17 16.03 2.62 -4.65
C ASN A 17 14.82 2.03 -5.36
N ALA A 18 15.02 1.35 -6.49
CA ALA A 18 13.97 0.61 -7.17
C ALA A 18 13.34 -0.43 -6.23
N MET A 19 12.02 -0.46 -6.20
CA MET A 19 11.27 -1.42 -5.40
C MET A 19 11.36 -2.81 -6.04
N MET A 20 11.72 -3.81 -5.23
CA MET A 20 11.82 -5.20 -5.66
C MET A 20 10.82 -6.08 -4.92
N VAL A 21 10.15 -6.96 -5.67
CA VAL A 21 9.31 -8.05 -5.15
C VAL A 21 9.77 -9.33 -5.83
N ASN A 22 10.05 -10.38 -5.04
CA ASN A 22 10.55 -11.67 -5.54
C ASN A 22 11.79 -11.54 -6.44
N GLY A 23 12.71 -10.62 -6.09
CA GLY A 23 13.94 -10.37 -6.83
C GLY A 23 13.78 -9.60 -8.16
N LYS A 24 12.58 -9.10 -8.47
CA LYS A 24 12.31 -8.34 -9.70
C LYS A 24 11.92 -6.91 -9.36
N THR A 25 12.44 -5.95 -10.13
CA THR A 25 12.00 -4.56 -10.10
C THR A 25 10.56 -4.45 -10.58
N ILE A 26 9.74 -3.64 -9.91
CA ILE A 26 8.38 -3.37 -10.35
C ILE A 26 8.41 -2.24 -11.37
N THR A 27 8.12 -2.59 -12.63
CA THR A 27 8.06 -1.65 -13.75
C THR A 27 6.79 -1.91 -14.57
N ALA A 28 6.27 -0.87 -15.20
CA ALA A 28 5.20 -0.97 -16.18
C ALA A 28 5.50 -0.05 -17.36
N SER A 29 4.92 -0.34 -18.53
CA SER A 29 5.08 0.53 -19.70
C SER A 29 3.89 0.45 -20.64
N THR A 30 3.59 1.57 -21.28
CA THR A 30 2.54 1.70 -22.29
C THR A 30 3.13 2.34 -23.55
N GLU A 31 2.94 1.72 -24.71
CA GLU A 31 3.26 2.31 -26.00
C GLU A 31 2.07 3.11 -26.53
N PHE A 32 2.34 4.28 -27.11
CA PHE A 32 1.31 5.11 -27.70
C PHE A 32 1.84 5.97 -28.85
N VAL A 33 0.94 6.39 -29.73
CA VAL A 33 1.21 7.38 -30.77
C VAL A 33 0.36 8.60 -30.46
N SER A 34 0.99 9.74 -30.15
CA SER A 34 0.24 10.95 -29.90
C SER A 34 -0.32 11.53 -31.21
N THR A 35 -1.57 11.98 -31.17
CA THR A 35 -2.25 12.65 -32.29
C THR A 35 -2.31 14.17 -32.11
N THR A 36 -1.97 14.67 -30.93
CA THR A 36 -1.93 16.10 -30.58
C THR A 36 -0.69 16.40 -29.71
N PRO A 37 -0.32 17.68 -29.53
CA PRO A 37 0.81 18.04 -28.66
C PRO A 37 0.57 17.72 -27.18
N ASP A 38 -0.69 17.72 -26.73
CA ASP A 38 -1.08 17.61 -25.32
C ASP A 38 -2.01 16.42 -25.11
N GLY A 39 -1.77 15.64 -24.06
CA GLY A 39 -2.63 14.48 -23.76
C GLY A 39 -2.20 13.75 -22.50
N THR A 40 -2.87 12.62 -22.26
CA THR A 40 -2.61 11.74 -21.11
C THR A 40 -2.48 10.31 -21.60
N VAL A 41 -1.68 9.51 -20.89
CA VAL A 41 -1.52 8.09 -21.11
C VAL A 41 -1.49 7.39 -19.76
N ASP A 42 -2.23 6.29 -19.63
CA ASP A 42 -2.24 5.49 -18.41
C ASP A 42 -1.12 4.44 -18.45
N VAL A 43 -0.40 4.30 -17.33
CA VAL A 43 0.58 3.23 -17.11
C VAL A 43 0.11 2.35 -15.95
N ALA A 44 -0.42 1.18 -16.27
CA ALA A 44 -1.01 0.29 -15.27
C ALA A 44 0.05 -0.64 -14.64
N PHE A 45 0.26 -0.51 -13.33
CA PHE A 45 1.09 -1.42 -12.55
C PHE A 45 0.25 -2.57 -11.97
N ASN A 46 0.64 -3.81 -12.24
CA ASN A 46 0.01 -5.00 -11.67
C ASN A 46 1.10 -5.87 -11.03
N PHE A 47 1.10 -5.98 -9.70
CA PHE A 47 2.08 -6.78 -8.96
C PHE A 47 1.50 -7.23 -7.61
N ASP A 48 2.08 -8.27 -7.03
CA ASP A 48 1.71 -8.75 -5.71
C ASP A 48 2.29 -7.85 -4.61
N ALA A 49 1.40 -7.20 -3.85
CA ALA A 49 1.77 -6.28 -2.79
C ALA A 49 1.78 -6.91 -1.37
N SER A 50 1.49 -8.21 -1.25
CA SER A 50 1.35 -8.91 0.04
C SER A 50 2.58 -8.75 0.96
N GLU A 51 3.77 -8.80 0.38
CA GLU A 51 5.05 -8.74 1.11
C GLU A 51 5.54 -7.31 1.40
N ILE A 52 4.81 -6.28 0.94
CA ILE A 52 5.29 -4.90 0.99
C ILE A 52 4.40 -3.97 1.82
N GLY A 53 3.45 -4.53 2.56
CA GLY A 53 2.64 -3.79 3.52
C GLY A 53 3.48 -3.04 4.55
N GLY A 54 3.04 -1.84 4.90
CA GLY A 54 3.70 -0.90 5.80
C GLY A 54 4.65 0.09 5.10
N ARG A 55 4.67 0.11 3.76
CA ARG A 55 5.60 0.94 2.98
C ARG A 55 4.92 2.15 2.33
N LYS A 56 5.76 3.15 2.04
CA LYS A 56 5.49 4.27 1.14
C LYS A 56 6.29 4.04 -0.15
N LEU A 57 5.64 4.20 -1.29
CA LEU A 57 6.18 3.98 -2.62
C LEU A 57 6.04 5.26 -3.44
N VAL A 58 6.94 5.48 -4.39
CA VAL A 58 6.90 6.62 -5.31
C VAL A 58 7.10 6.12 -6.73
N VAL A 59 6.38 6.67 -7.71
CA VAL A 59 6.57 6.29 -9.12
C VAL A 59 7.55 7.26 -9.79
N TYR A 60 8.53 6.72 -10.48
CA TYR A 60 9.37 7.45 -11.43
C TYR A 60 8.92 7.15 -12.85
N GLU A 61 8.81 8.17 -13.70
CA GLU A 61 8.33 8.03 -15.07
C GLU A 61 9.36 8.52 -16.09
N TYR A 62 9.39 7.84 -17.23
CA TYR A 62 10.30 8.09 -18.34
C TYR A 62 9.52 7.99 -19.64
N LEU A 63 9.54 9.04 -20.44
CA LEU A 63 9.04 9.05 -21.81
C LEU A 63 10.19 8.73 -22.75
N GLU A 64 10.09 7.64 -23.50
CA GLU A 64 11.08 7.22 -24.47
C GLU A 64 10.58 7.43 -25.91
N LEU A 65 11.49 7.85 -26.78
CA LEU A 65 11.29 8.00 -28.21
C LEU A 65 12.52 7.43 -28.94
N ASP A 66 12.29 6.53 -29.90
CA ASP A 66 13.37 5.87 -30.65
C ASP A 66 14.43 5.22 -29.70
N GLY A 67 13.99 4.69 -28.56
CA GLY A 67 14.82 4.06 -27.53
C GLY A 67 15.59 5.01 -26.60
N ASN A 68 15.39 6.32 -26.73
CA ASN A 68 16.03 7.33 -25.88
C ASN A 68 15.02 7.99 -24.96
N THR A 69 15.36 8.19 -23.69
CA THR A 69 14.57 9.02 -22.77
C THR A 69 14.58 10.47 -23.25
N VAL A 70 13.41 11.02 -23.54
CA VAL A 70 13.22 12.41 -23.99
C VAL A 70 12.56 13.30 -22.94
N ALA A 71 11.93 12.72 -21.92
CA ALA A 71 11.44 13.41 -20.73
C ALA A 71 11.37 12.44 -19.54
N SER A 72 11.40 12.96 -18.32
CA SER A 72 11.27 12.15 -17.10
C SER A 72 10.72 12.95 -15.93
N HIS A 73 10.00 12.27 -15.05
CA HIS A 73 9.56 12.77 -13.75
C HIS A 73 10.06 11.84 -12.65
N THR A 74 11.03 12.29 -11.86
CA THR A 74 11.77 11.44 -10.91
C THR A 74 11.97 12.13 -9.56
N ASP A 75 10.90 12.76 -9.04
CA ASP A 75 10.92 13.42 -7.74
C ASP A 75 10.43 12.48 -6.64
N ILE A 76 11.34 12.07 -5.75
CA ILE A 76 11.02 11.18 -4.62
C ILE A 76 10.11 11.83 -3.56
N SER A 77 10.04 13.16 -3.57
CA SER A 77 9.24 13.93 -2.62
C SER A 77 7.84 14.28 -3.13
N ASP A 78 7.53 13.94 -4.38
CA ASP A 78 6.23 14.20 -4.98
C ASP A 78 5.12 13.39 -4.30
N THR A 79 4.22 14.10 -3.64
CA THR A 79 3.07 13.52 -2.94
C THR A 79 2.00 13.00 -3.89
N ASP A 80 1.87 13.58 -5.08
CA ASP A 80 0.89 13.16 -6.09
C ASP A 80 1.33 11.88 -6.80
N GLN A 81 2.63 11.57 -6.76
CA GLN A 81 3.23 10.32 -7.23
C GLN A 81 3.51 9.31 -6.10
N THR A 82 3.01 9.59 -4.89
CA THR A 82 3.21 8.73 -3.72
C THR A 82 2.03 7.77 -3.50
N VAL A 83 2.32 6.48 -3.31
CA VAL A 83 1.34 5.47 -2.89
C VAL A 83 1.69 4.93 -1.50
N TYR A 84 0.67 4.81 -0.65
CA TYR A 84 0.76 4.25 0.69
C TYR A 84 0.19 2.82 0.70
N VAL A 85 0.93 1.87 1.25
CA VAL A 85 0.48 0.47 1.43
C VAL A 85 0.36 0.20 2.94
N PRO A 86 -0.80 0.45 3.57
CA PRO A 86 -0.96 0.26 5.01
C PRO A 86 -0.79 -1.19 5.44
N LYS A 87 -0.31 -1.40 6.66
CA LYS A 87 -0.29 -2.71 7.33
C LYS A 87 -0.65 -2.55 8.79
N LEU A 88 -1.46 -3.48 9.28
CA LEU A 88 -1.85 -3.57 10.68
C LEU A 88 -1.17 -4.77 11.35
N ARG A 89 -0.87 -4.63 12.63
CA ARG A 89 -0.58 -5.70 13.57
C ARG A 89 -1.36 -5.44 14.84
N THR A 90 -2.06 -6.44 15.34
CA THR A 90 -2.90 -6.31 16.53
C THR A 90 -2.37 -7.23 17.64
N THR A 91 -2.74 -6.93 18.88
CA THR A 91 -2.37 -7.72 20.05
C THR A 91 -3.39 -7.42 21.13
N ILE A 92 -4.24 -8.41 21.39
CA ILE A 92 -5.29 -8.33 22.41
C ILE A 92 -4.78 -8.90 23.74
N PHE A 93 -5.17 -8.27 24.85
CA PHE A 93 -4.87 -8.75 26.19
C PHE A 93 -6.00 -8.42 27.16
N ASP A 94 -6.08 -9.19 28.23
CA ASP A 94 -6.94 -8.90 29.37
C ASP A 94 -6.39 -7.70 30.16
N SER A 95 -7.22 -6.69 30.38
CA SER A 95 -6.78 -5.45 31.03
C SER A 95 -6.37 -5.61 32.51
N GLU A 96 -6.86 -6.64 33.20
CA GLU A 96 -6.57 -6.87 34.61
C GLU A 96 -5.16 -7.47 34.79
N ASN A 97 -4.79 -8.42 33.93
CA ASN A 97 -3.56 -9.20 34.09
C ASN A 97 -2.50 -8.95 33.00
N GLY A 98 -2.84 -8.23 31.92
CA GLY A 98 -1.92 -7.90 30.83
C GLY A 98 -1.48 -9.11 29.99
N SER A 99 -2.22 -10.22 30.05
CA SER A 99 -1.90 -11.48 29.38
C SER A 99 -2.96 -11.86 28.34
N HIS A 100 -2.69 -12.96 27.62
CA HIS A 100 -3.64 -13.55 26.66
C HIS A 100 -4.60 -14.55 27.32
N ASN A 101 -4.74 -14.53 28.65
CA ASN A 101 -5.66 -15.37 29.40
C ASN A 101 -6.59 -14.49 30.24
N SER A 102 -7.87 -14.83 30.28
CA SER A 102 -8.89 -14.19 31.10
C SER A 102 -9.51 -15.19 32.06
N ALA A 103 -9.92 -14.73 33.24
CA ALA A 103 -10.79 -15.52 34.11
C ALA A 103 -12.22 -15.51 33.55
N ALA A 104 -13.00 -16.54 33.85
CA ALA A 104 -14.41 -16.62 33.47
C ALA A 104 -15.27 -15.84 34.49
N ASP A 105 -14.95 -14.55 34.64
CA ASP A 105 -15.68 -13.63 35.52
C ASP A 105 -16.96 -13.13 34.84
N GLU A 106 -17.88 -12.56 35.63
CA GLU A 106 -19.14 -11.99 35.13
C GLU A 106 -18.87 -10.90 34.08
N ASP A 107 -17.89 -10.05 34.33
CA ASP A 107 -17.44 -9.00 33.41
C ASP A 107 -15.92 -9.13 33.15
N ILE A 108 -15.52 -9.04 31.87
CA ILE A 108 -14.11 -8.92 31.48
C ILE A 108 -13.92 -7.71 30.56
N THR A 109 -12.73 -7.10 30.63
CA THR A 109 -12.34 -6.01 29.70
C THR A 109 -11.10 -6.44 28.92
N LEU A 110 -11.27 -6.59 27.61
CA LEU A 110 -10.20 -6.87 26.67
C LEU A 110 -9.76 -5.60 25.93
N ILE A 111 -8.46 -5.38 25.83
CA ILE A 111 -7.88 -4.26 25.08
C ILE A 111 -7.10 -4.82 23.90
N ASP A 112 -7.49 -4.45 22.68
CA ASP A 112 -6.70 -4.73 21.48
C ASP A 112 -5.81 -3.54 21.11
N THR A 113 -4.50 -3.77 21.07
CA THR A 113 -3.52 -2.77 20.62
C THR A 113 -3.29 -2.88 19.13
N VAL A 114 -3.82 -1.93 18.37
CA VAL A 114 -3.63 -1.86 16.91
C VAL A 114 -2.41 -1.00 16.57
N ARG A 115 -1.35 -1.65 16.07
CA ARG A 115 -0.18 -0.99 15.48
C ARG A 115 -0.37 -0.88 13.98
N TYR A 116 -0.22 0.32 13.44
CA TYR A 116 -0.32 0.59 12.01
C TYR A 116 0.99 1.15 11.46
N ASN A 117 1.30 0.82 10.20
CA ASN A 117 2.41 1.39 9.44
C ASN A 117 1.96 1.71 8.01
N GLY A 118 2.64 2.66 7.36
CA GLY A 118 2.40 2.96 5.95
C GLY A 118 1.06 3.64 5.65
N VAL A 119 0.46 4.33 6.62
CA VAL A 119 -0.72 5.21 6.39
C VAL A 119 -0.29 6.59 5.93
N GLU A 120 -1.20 7.30 5.26
CA GLU A 120 -0.99 8.67 4.84
C GLU A 120 -1.17 9.65 6.02
N ILE A 121 -0.26 10.63 6.14
CA ILE A 121 -0.31 11.62 7.23
C ILE A 121 -1.48 12.57 7.01
N GLY A 122 -2.22 12.89 8.08
CA GLY A 122 -3.36 13.82 8.03
C GLY A 122 -4.64 13.19 7.49
N ARG A 123 -4.58 11.96 6.96
CA ARG A 123 -5.76 11.23 6.50
C ARG A 123 -6.48 10.57 7.67
N ARG A 124 -7.80 10.72 7.68
CA ARG A 124 -8.68 10.06 8.66
C ARG A 124 -8.89 8.60 8.27
N TYR A 125 -8.72 7.70 9.23
CA TYR A 125 -9.02 6.28 9.11
C TYR A 125 -9.98 5.86 10.23
N THR A 126 -10.77 4.82 9.97
CA THR A 126 -11.59 4.15 10.97
C THR A 126 -11.07 2.74 11.16
N VAL A 127 -10.83 2.35 12.41
CA VAL A 127 -10.50 0.97 12.78
C VAL A 127 -11.79 0.31 13.26
N VAL A 128 -12.11 -0.85 12.67
CA VAL A 128 -13.26 -1.66 13.05
C VAL A 128 -12.73 -3.04 13.42
N GLY A 129 -13.14 -3.56 14.57
CA GLY A 129 -12.78 -4.89 15.05
C GLY A 129 -14.03 -5.67 15.45
N THR A 130 -13.97 -6.98 15.30
CA THR A 130 -15.01 -7.91 15.75
C THR A 130 -14.33 -8.96 16.61
N LEU A 131 -14.81 -9.16 17.83
CA LEU A 131 -14.38 -10.28 18.65
C LEU A 131 -15.11 -11.53 18.13
N VAL A 132 -14.37 -12.60 17.85
CA VAL A 132 -14.91 -13.83 17.24
C VAL A 132 -14.58 -15.04 18.11
N ASP A 133 -15.51 -15.97 18.17
CA ASP A 133 -15.26 -17.30 18.71
C ASP A 133 -14.39 -18.10 17.72
N ASN A 134 -13.28 -18.64 18.20
CA ASN A 134 -12.28 -19.29 17.33
C ASN A 134 -12.73 -20.66 16.80
N GLU A 135 -13.63 -21.35 17.50
CA GLU A 135 -14.13 -22.66 17.05
C GLU A 135 -15.17 -22.52 15.94
N THR A 136 -16.09 -21.58 16.09
CA THR A 136 -17.22 -21.38 15.19
C THR A 136 -16.97 -20.33 14.11
N GLY A 137 -16.03 -19.40 14.34
CA GLY A 137 -15.77 -18.25 13.48
C GLY A 137 -16.86 -17.17 13.54
N ASN A 138 -17.85 -17.30 14.42
CA ASN A 138 -18.92 -16.33 14.58
C ASN A 138 -18.50 -15.19 15.50
N ALA A 139 -19.09 -14.01 15.32
CA ALA A 139 -18.92 -12.91 16.24
C ALA A 139 -19.43 -13.31 17.63
N LEU A 140 -18.64 -13.02 18.67
CA LEU A 140 -19.13 -13.04 20.04
C LEU A 140 -20.06 -11.83 20.19
N LEU A 141 -21.33 -12.12 20.44
CA LEU A 141 -22.34 -11.12 20.75
C LEU A 141 -22.58 -11.22 22.25
N ASP A 142 -22.48 -10.10 22.94
CA ASP A 142 -22.99 -10.00 24.30
C ASP A 142 -24.51 -9.94 24.21
N ASP A 143 -25.19 -10.92 24.82
CA ASP A 143 -26.64 -10.90 24.99
C ASP A 143 -26.97 -9.91 26.13
N ALA A 144 -26.74 -8.62 25.87
CA ALA A 144 -27.06 -7.55 26.82
C ALA A 144 -28.54 -7.53 27.24
#